data_AF-A0A966B7X5-F1
#
_entry.id   AF-A0A966B7X5-F1
#
_cell.length_a   1.000
_cell.length_b   1.000
_cell.length_c   1.000
_cell.angle_alpha   90.00
_cell.angle_beta   90.00
_cell.angle_gamma   90.00
#
_symmetry.space_group_name_H-M   'P 1'
#
loop_
_entity.id
_entity.type
_entity.pdbx_description
1 polymer ?
#
loop_
_entity_poly.entity_id
_entity_poly.type
_entity_poly.pdbx_seq_one_letter_code
_entity_poly.pdbx_strand_id
1 'polypeptide(L)'
;MSAVINQVKAAALTGAGINLLVTDAIIGRKVPAPKFAEAYVASAREQGNEALNGFRGRIEAPTLKAIGRFPEPIADAMITGRTAAWDRLGIDAPTPKKAAAKPATPKAKAKAKAKAKATDEKKNDAKA
;
A
#
# COMPACT_ATOMS: atom_id res chain seq x y z
N MET A 1 5.81 16.61 35.75
CA MET A 1 4.44 16.96 35.31
C MET A 1 4.41 17.70 33.96
N SER A 2 5.35 18.62 33.70
CA SER A 2 5.44 19.36 32.42
C SER A 2 5.62 18.48 31.17
N ALA A 3 6.44 17.42 31.24
CA ALA A 3 6.68 16.53 30.10
C ALA A 3 5.41 15.79 29.63
N VAL A 4 4.59 15.30 30.56
CA VAL A 4 3.32 14.63 30.24
C VAL A 4 2.33 15.61 29.61
N ILE A 5 2.25 16.83 30.14
CA ILE A 5 1.40 17.89 29.57
C ILE A 5 1.82 18.22 28.14
N ASN A 6 3.13 18.28 27.87
CA ASN A 6 3.65 18.54 26.52
C ASN A 6 3.32 17.39 25.55
N GLN A 7 3.42 16.14 26.01
CA GLN A 7 3.02 14.97 25.21
C GLN A 7 1.52 14.99 24.88
N VAL A 8 0.67 15.29 25.86
CA VAL A 8 -0.78 15.40 25.63
C VAL A 8 -1.11 16.52 24.64
N LYS A 9 -0.43 17.68 24.75
CA LYS A 9 -0.60 18.78 23.79
C LYS A 9 -0.19 18.38 22.38
N ALA A 10 0.96 17.72 22.22
CA ALA A 10 1.43 17.24 20.92
C ALA A 10 0.45 16.21 20.33
N ALA A 11 -0.04 15.27 21.14
CA ALA A 11 -1.02 14.28 20.68
C ALA A 11 -2.34 14.93 20.24
N ALA A 12 -2.83 15.92 21.01
CA ALA A 12 -4.05 16.66 20.68
C ALA A 12 -3.89 17.47 19.38
N LEU A 13 -2.78 18.19 19.21
CA LEU A 13 -2.49 18.96 17.99
C LEU A 13 -2.33 18.05 16.78
N THR A 14 -1.64 16.91 16.93
CA THR A 14 -1.52 15.91 15.86
C THR A 14 -2.89 15.37 15.45
N GLY A 15 -3.73 14.97 16.41
CA GLY A 15 -5.07 14.44 16.12
C GLY A 15 -5.98 15.47 15.45
N ALA A 16 -5.99 16.71 15.96
CA ALA A 16 -6.72 17.82 15.35
C ALA A 16 -6.21 18.13 13.93
N GLY A 17 -4.88 18.11 13.75
CA GLY A 17 -4.21 18.30 12.48
C GLY A 17 -4.62 17.30 11.42
N ILE A 18 -4.58 16.01 11.75
CA ILE A 18 -5.01 14.92 10.86
C ILE A 18 -6.47 15.12 10.46
N ASN A 19 -7.35 15.40 11.42
CA ASN A 19 -8.77 15.60 11.13
C ASN A 19 -9.01 16.79 10.20
N LEU A 20 -8.28 17.89 10.40
CA LEU A 20 -8.34 19.07 9.51
C LEU A 20 -7.84 18.75 8.11
N LEU A 21 -6.72 18.04 7.96
CA LEU A 21 -6.17 17.68 6.65
C LEU A 21 -7.10 16.74 5.88
N VAL A 22 -7.69 15.74 6.55
CA VAL A 22 -8.69 14.86 5.96
C VAL A 22 -9.94 15.64 5.56
N THR A 23 -10.39 16.56 6.41
CA THR A 23 -11.55 17.42 6.11
C THR A 23 -11.27 18.32 4.90
N ASP A 24 -10.11 18.97 4.85
CA ASP A 24 -9.68 19.79 3.73
C ASP A 24 -9.66 18.99 2.42
N ALA A 25 -9.15 17.75 2.46
CA ALA A 25 -9.10 16.85 1.32
C ALA A 25 -10.49 16.40 0.83
N ILE A 26 -11.45 16.18 1.75
CA ILE A 26 -12.83 15.82 1.40
C ILE A 26 -13.57 17.01 0.78
N ILE A 27 -13.40 18.21 1.33
CA ILE A 27 -14.08 19.42 0.86
C ILE A 27 -13.39 19.99 -0.40
N GLY A 28 -12.12 19.66 -0.62
CA GLY A 28 -11.32 20.18 -1.74
C GLY A 28 -10.81 21.61 -1.51
N ARG A 29 -10.85 22.10 -0.27
CA ARG A 29 -10.30 23.41 0.12
C ARG A 29 -9.92 23.45 1.60
N LYS A 30 -9.01 24.36 1.93
CA LYS A 30 -8.61 24.65 3.31
C LYS A 30 -9.78 25.22 4.12
N VAL A 31 -10.17 24.53 5.19
CA VAL A 31 -11.16 25.02 6.17
C VAL A 31 -10.55 26.21 6.93
N PRO A 32 -11.20 27.39 6.92
CA PRO A 32 -10.69 28.57 7.60
C PRO A 32 -10.73 28.39 9.11
N ALA A 33 -9.69 28.89 9.78
CA ALA A 33 -9.62 28.94 11.23
C ALA A 33 -10.30 30.21 11.76
N PRO A 34 -10.98 30.17 12.91
CA PRO A 34 -11.30 31.38 13.66
C PRO A 34 -10.02 32.15 14.02
N LYS A 35 -10.05 33.48 13.99
CA LYS A 35 -8.88 34.34 14.26
C LYS A 35 -8.16 34.00 15.57
N PHE A 36 -8.92 33.67 16.63
CA PHE A 36 -8.33 33.33 17.94
C PHE A 36 -7.58 32.00 17.96
N ALA A 37 -7.83 31.12 16.98
CA ALA A 37 -7.26 29.77 16.89
C ALA A 37 -6.28 29.59 15.73
N GLU A 38 -6.00 30.66 14.97
CA GLU A 38 -5.24 30.57 13.71
C GLU A 38 -3.85 29.95 13.90
N ALA A 39 -3.11 30.38 14.92
CA ALA A 39 -1.80 29.83 15.25
C ALA A 39 -1.87 28.35 15.67
N TYR A 40 -2.87 27.97 16.46
CA TYR A 40 -3.07 26.58 16.88
C TYR A 40 -3.45 25.68 15.71
N VAL A 41 -4.31 26.16 14.81
CA VAL A 41 -4.70 25.44 13.61
C VAL A 41 -3.53 25.27 12.65
N ALA A 42 -2.67 26.30 12.51
CA ALA A 42 -1.45 26.20 11.73
C ALA A 42 -0.50 25.14 12.29
N SER A 43 -0.23 25.17 13.60
CA SER A 43 0.62 24.18 14.26
C SER A 43 0.02 22.77 14.22
N ALA A 44 -1.29 22.63 14.39
CA ALA A 44 -1.98 21.35 14.25
C ALA A 44 -1.80 20.78 12.85
N ARG A 45 -1.99 21.59 11.79
CA ARG A 45 -1.79 21.15 10.39
C ARG A 45 -0.36 20.69 10.13
N GLU A 46 0.63 21.40 10.66
CA GLU A 46 2.04 21.00 10.55
C GLU A 46 2.29 19.64 11.22
N GLN A 47 1.87 19.47 12.47
CA GLN A 47 2.03 18.20 13.21
C GLN A 47 1.24 17.06 12.55
N GLY A 48 0.03 17.34 12.07
CA GLY A 48 -0.79 16.36 11.34
C GLY A 48 -0.10 15.92 10.06
N ASN A 49 0.50 16.84 9.31
CA ASN A 49 1.22 16.53 8.09
C ASN A 49 2.50 15.72 8.37
N GLU A 50 3.26 16.09 9.39
CA GLU A 50 4.43 15.32 9.84
C GLU A 50 4.03 13.90 10.25
N ALA A 51 2.96 13.77 11.05
CA ALA A 51 2.47 12.47 11.51
C ALA A 51 1.99 11.59 10.37
N LEU A 52 1.28 12.14 9.37
CA LEU A 52 0.83 11.37 8.20
C LEU A 52 2.00 10.97 7.31
N ASN A 53 3.01 11.84 7.11
CA ASN A 53 4.23 11.49 6.40
C ASN A 53 5.01 10.38 7.12
N GLY A 54 5.17 10.48 8.43
CA GLY A 54 5.81 9.45 9.25
C GLY A 54 5.00 8.15 9.30
N PHE A 55 3.67 8.23 9.28
CA PHE A 55 2.80 7.06 9.16
C PHE A 55 3.00 6.38 7.80
N ARG A 56 2.88 7.13 6.70
CA ARG A 56 3.15 6.63 5.35
C ARG A 56 4.49 5.93 5.26
N GLY A 57 5.58 6.59 5.70
CA GLY A 57 6.93 6.04 5.63
C GLY A 57 7.08 4.68 6.32
N ARG A 58 6.32 4.44 7.40
CA ARG A 58 6.33 3.16 8.14
C ARG A 58 5.49 2.07 7.47
N ILE A 59 4.37 2.43 6.85
CA ILE A 59 3.43 1.45 6.28
C ILE A 59 3.67 1.13 4.81
N GLU A 60 4.36 2.00 4.07
CA GLU A 60 4.41 1.93 2.61
C GLU A 60 4.99 0.60 2.09
N ALA A 61 6.18 0.23 2.55
CA ALA A 61 6.86 -1.01 2.15
C ALA A 61 6.07 -2.29 2.53
N PRO A 62 5.62 -2.48 3.78
CA PRO A 62 4.83 -3.66 4.13
C PRO A 62 3.50 -3.71 3.39
N THR A 63 2.85 -2.56 3.13
CA THR A 63 1.62 -2.49 2.34
C THR A 63 1.88 -2.89 0.89
N LEU A 64 2.93 -2.38 0.23
CA LEU A 64 3.27 -2.78 -1.15
C LEU A 64 3.57 -4.28 -1.24
N LYS A 65 4.28 -4.84 -0.26
CA LYS A 65 4.54 -6.28 -0.18
C LYS A 65 3.25 -7.09 -0.03
N ALA A 66 2.27 -6.59 0.72
CA ALA A 66 0.96 -7.23 0.85
C ALA A 66 0.14 -7.13 -0.44
N ILE A 67 0.14 -5.96 -1.09
CA ILE A 67 -0.55 -5.74 -2.37
C ILE A 67 -0.01 -6.67 -3.46
N GLY A 68 1.30 -6.88 -3.52
CA GLY A 68 1.93 -7.79 -4.49
C GLY A 68 1.54 -9.27 -4.37
N ARG A 69 0.71 -9.65 -3.38
CA ARG A 69 0.15 -11.01 -3.26
C ARG A 69 -1.18 -11.19 -3.99
N PHE A 70 -1.80 -10.10 -4.41
CA PHE A 70 -3.04 -10.13 -5.18
C PHE A 70 -2.75 -10.26 -6.67
N PRO A 71 -3.69 -10.78 -7.47
CA PRO A 71 -3.60 -10.76 -8.93
C PRO A 71 -3.38 -9.33 -9.47
N GLU A 72 -2.67 -9.19 -10.59
CA GLU A 72 -2.25 -7.90 -11.15
C GLU A 72 -3.38 -6.85 -11.26
N PRO A 73 -4.58 -7.17 -11.78
CA PRO A 73 -5.64 -6.15 -11.90
C PRO A 73 -6.09 -5.59 -10.54
N ILE A 74 -6.06 -6.43 -9.49
CA ILE A 74 -6.42 -6.02 -8.13
C ILE A 74 -5.27 -5.23 -7.51
N ALA A 75 -4.04 -5.71 -7.68
CA ALA A 75 -2.85 -5.04 -7.16
C ALA A 75 -2.69 -3.62 -7.73
N ASP A 76 -2.88 -3.47 -9.04
CA ASP A 76 -2.83 -2.17 -9.72
C ASP A 76 -3.93 -1.22 -9.22
N ALA A 77 -5.18 -1.70 -9.09
CA ALA A 77 -6.28 -0.90 -8.55
C ALA A 77 -6.01 -0.43 -7.10
N MET A 78 -5.43 -1.29 -6.26
CA MET A 78 -5.04 -0.94 -4.89
C MET A 78 -3.93 0.12 -4.86
N ILE A 79 -2.92 0.01 -5.74
CA ILE A 79 -1.85 1.00 -5.85
C ILE A 79 -2.43 2.34 -6.31
N THR A 80 -3.24 2.35 -7.37
CA THR A 80 -3.87 3.56 -7.90
C THR A 80 -4.73 4.26 -6.85
N GLY A 81 -5.62 3.52 -6.19
CA GLY A 81 -6.50 4.07 -5.16
C GLY A 81 -5.73 4.69 -3.99
N ARG A 82 -4.66 4.02 -3.55
CA ARG A 82 -3.81 4.51 -2.46
C ARG A 82 -2.98 5.72 -2.85
N THR A 83 -2.38 5.72 -4.03
CA THR A 83 -1.66 6.91 -4.57
C THR A 83 -2.60 8.11 -4.61
N ALA A 84 -3.80 7.94 -5.15
CA ALA A 84 -4.81 8.99 -5.17
C ALA A 84 -5.30 9.42 -3.78
N ALA A 85 -5.21 8.56 -2.75
CA ALA A 85 -5.52 8.94 -1.38
C ALA A 85 -4.43 9.83 -0.77
N TRP A 86 -3.16 9.53 -1.03
CA TRP A 86 -2.04 10.37 -0.60
C TRP A 86 -2.04 11.73 -1.30
N ASP A 87 -2.28 11.74 -2.62
CA ASP A 87 -2.37 12.98 -3.40
C ASP A 87 -3.46 13.91 -2.88
N ARG A 88 -4.64 13.36 -2.53
CA ARG A 88 -5.74 14.14 -1.94
C ARG A 88 -5.37 14.78 -0.61
N LEU A 89 -4.52 14.12 0.18
CA LEU A 89 -4.02 14.65 1.45
C LEU A 89 -2.86 15.64 1.27
N GLY A 90 -2.41 15.87 0.03
CA GLY A 90 -1.23 16.71 -0.25
C GLY A 90 0.07 16.10 0.26
N ILE A 91 0.10 14.77 0.44
CA ILE A 91 1.27 14.03 0.89
C ILE A 91 1.86 13.37 -0.35
N ASP A 92 3.12 13.67 -0.66
CA ASP A 92 3.81 13.12 -1.83
C ASP A 92 3.60 11.61 -1.91
N ALA A 93 2.85 11.14 -2.90
CA ALA A 93 2.72 9.72 -3.12
C ALA A 93 4.07 9.15 -3.59
N PRO A 94 4.44 7.93 -3.17
CA PRO A 94 5.66 7.32 -3.70
C PRO A 94 5.41 7.00 -5.17
N THR A 95 6.35 7.35 -6.05
CA THR A 95 6.39 6.75 -7.38
C THR A 95 6.48 5.25 -7.19
N PRO A 96 5.49 4.47 -7.67
CA PRO A 96 5.51 3.04 -7.51
C PRO A 96 6.71 2.49 -8.31
N LYS A 97 7.79 2.12 -7.61
CA LYS A 97 8.69 1.10 -8.14
C LYS A 97 7.87 -0.18 -8.10
N LYS A 98 7.22 -0.47 -9.24
CA LYS A 98 6.48 -1.71 -9.50
C LYS A 98 7.33 -2.84 -8.92
N ALA A 99 6.89 -3.42 -7.80
CA ALA A 99 7.59 -4.56 -7.25
C ALA A 99 7.50 -5.62 -8.34
N ALA A 100 8.63 -5.97 -8.95
CA ALA A 100 8.66 -7.00 -9.97
C ALA A 100 8.00 -8.24 -9.37
N ALA A 101 6.81 -8.59 -9.89
CA ALA A 101 6.14 -9.81 -9.53
C ALA A 101 7.14 -10.92 -9.84
N LYS A 102 7.64 -11.62 -8.81
CA LYS A 102 8.34 -12.87 -9.05
C LYS A 102 7.30 -13.79 -9.68
N PRO A 103 7.50 -14.27 -10.92
CA PRO A 103 6.59 -15.25 -11.49
C PRO A 103 6.49 -16.41 -10.50
N ALA A 104 5.27 -16.70 -10.07
CA ALA A 104 5.00 -17.86 -9.25
C ALA A 104 5.47 -19.09 -10.05
N THR A 105 6.56 -19.71 -9.61
CA THR A 105 7.04 -20.98 -10.16
C THR A 105 5.87 -21.97 -10.14
N PRO A 106 5.38 -22.48 -11.29
CA PRO A 106 4.36 -23.50 -11.29
C PRO A 106 5.00 -24.80 -10.81
N LYS A 107 4.97 -25.06 -9.50
CA LYS A 107 5.31 -26.37 -8.96
C LYS A 107 4.07 -27.25 -9.03
N ALA A 108 4.20 -28.30 -9.84
CA ALA A 108 3.34 -29.50 -9.94
C ALA A 108 2.34 -29.56 -11.10
N LYS A 109 2.82 -30.02 -12.26
CA LYS A 109 2.29 -31.25 -12.91
C LYS A 109 3.38 -31.91 -13.77
N ALA A 110 4.54 -32.19 -13.17
CA ALA A 110 5.47 -33.20 -13.69
C ALA A 110 4.95 -34.60 -13.29
N LYS A 111 3.87 -35.05 -13.95
CA LYS A 111 3.43 -36.45 -14.02
C LYS A 111 2.35 -36.63 -15.10
N ALA A 112 2.67 -36.23 -16.33
CA ALA A 112 1.87 -36.58 -17.51
C ALA A 112 2.67 -36.37 -18.82
N LYS A 113 3.86 -36.97 -18.93
CA LYS A 113 4.57 -37.20 -20.21
C LYS A 113 5.83 -38.05 -19.98
N ALA A 114 5.63 -39.24 -19.42
CA ALA A 114 6.62 -40.31 -19.37
C ALA A 114 5.88 -41.66 -19.36
N LYS A 115 4.92 -41.82 -20.28
CA LYS A 115 4.27 -43.11 -20.58
C LYS A 115 3.64 -43.07 -21.97
N ALA A 116 4.44 -42.66 -22.97
CA ALA A 116 4.09 -42.72 -24.39
C ALA A 116 5.38 -42.86 -25.21
N LYS A 117 6.23 -43.84 -24.86
CA LYS A 117 7.30 -44.39 -25.70
C LYS A 117 7.85 -45.70 -25.10
N ALA A 118 6.99 -46.70 -24.93
CA ALA A 118 7.38 -48.07 -24.57
C ALA A 118 6.21 -49.03 -24.80
N THR A 119 5.75 -49.14 -26.05
CA THR A 119 4.95 -50.29 -26.52
C THR A 119 5.01 -50.32 -28.05
N ASP A 120 6.22 -50.51 -28.59
CA ASP A 120 6.42 -50.91 -29.97
C ASP A 120 7.67 -51.79 -30.01
N GLU A 121 7.50 -53.04 -29.55
CA GLU A 121 8.42 -54.17 -29.80
C GLU A 121 7.84 -55.43 -29.14
N LYS A 122 6.81 -56.01 -29.77
CA LYS A 122 6.56 -57.46 -29.80
C LYS A 122 5.32 -57.77 -30.64
N LYS A 123 5.55 -58.02 -31.94
CA LYS A 123 4.83 -59.03 -32.73
C LYS A 123 5.36 -58.99 -34.15
N ASN A 124 6.31 -59.86 -34.44
CA ASN A 124 6.31 -60.74 -35.61
C ASN A 124 7.64 -61.48 -35.61
N ASP A 125 7.59 -62.76 -35.25
CA ASP A 125 8.41 -63.82 -35.86
C ASP A 125 7.99 -65.16 -35.23
N ALA A 126 6.99 -65.76 -35.86
CA ALA A 126 6.70 -67.19 -35.75
C ALA A 126 5.78 -67.59 -36.93
N LYS A 127 6.33 -67.61 -38.15
CA LYS A 127 5.78 -68.43 -39.24
C LYS A 127 6.83 -68.66 -40.34
N ALA A 128 7.58 -69.74 -40.19
CA ALA A 128 8.06 -70.63 -41.26
C ALA A 128 8.78 -71.81 -40.59
#